data_AF-A0A0B6X6A0-F1
#
_entry.id   AF-A0A0B6X6A0-F1
#
_cell.length_a   1.000
_cell.length_b   1.000
_cell.length_c   1.000
_cell.angle_alpha   90.00
_cell.angle_beta   90.00
_cell.angle_gamma   90.00
#
_symmetry.space_group_name_H-M   'P 1'
#
loop_
_entity.id
_entity.type
_entity.pdbx_description
1 polymer ?
#
loop_
_entity_poly.entity_id
_entity_poly.type
_entity_poly.pdbx_seq_one_letter_code
_entity_poly.pdbx_strand_id
1 'polypeptide(L)'
;MKAYEKVALVIIAGLIAWSSWLMASLNEVNDLNEKLTTDLNEQVTINTQQQARIQHLVELDTKHIRELDNAKSEIDTLRSDVAAGRRKLRIQAVCPVRETTSSRGMVDATTVELTGETGSTVLDIREDIINDRAKLRYLQDYVNTECGRKNNG
;
A
#
# COMPACT_ATOMS: atom_id res chain seq x y z
N MET A 1 27.22 -29.34 74.78
CA MET A 1 27.21 -28.19 73.86
C MET A 1 27.39 -26.90 74.65
N LYS A 2 28.42 -26.13 74.33
CA LYS A 2 28.69 -24.85 75.00
C LYS A 2 27.70 -23.79 74.50
N ALA A 3 27.43 -22.75 75.29
CA ALA A 3 26.40 -21.74 74.95
C ALA A 3 26.60 -21.09 73.57
N TYR A 4 27.85 -20.84 73.16
CA TYR A 4 28.18 -20.25 71.85
C TYR A 4 27.83 -21.16 70.66
N GLU A 5 27.85 -22.48 70.84
CA GLU A 5 27.58 -23.47 69.79
C GLU A 5 26.10 -23.43 69.39
N LYS A 6 25.21 -23.27 70.38
CA LYS A 6 23.76 -23.10 70.14
C LYS A 6 23.46 -21.76 69.47
N VAL A 7 24.15 -20.69 69.88
CA VAL A 7 23.99 -19.35 69.29
C VAL A 7 24.44 -19.34 67.82
N ALA A 8 25.58 -19.98 67.51
CA ALA A 8 26.07 -20.09 66.14
C ALA A 8 25.09 -20.84 65.22
N LEU A 9 24.45 -21.91 65.69
CA LEU A 9 23.46 -22.67 64.91
C LEU A 9 22.21 -21.86 64.56
N VAL A 10 21.73 -21.02 65.49
CA VAL A 10 20.55 -20.16 65.23
C VAL A 10 20.86 -19.10 64.16
N ILE A 11 22.06 -18.51 64.20
CA ILE A 11 22.49 -17.53 63.20
C ILE A 11 22.58 -18.18 61.81
N ILE A 12 23.19 -19.37 61.72
CA ILE A 12 23.31 -20.11 60.46
C ILE A 12 21.93 -20.47 59.90
N ALA A 13 21.01 -20.94 60.74
CA ALA A 13 19.64 -21.25 60.31
C ALA A 13 18.90 -20.01 59.78
N GLY A 14 19.10 -18.84 60.40
CA GLY A 14 18.54 -17.57 59.92
C GLY A 14 19.10 -17.17 58.55
N LEU A 15 20.41 -17.33 58.34
CA LEU A 15 21.05 -17.04 57.05
C LEU A 15 20.57 -17.98 55.94
N ILE A 16 20.35 -19.26 56.25
CA ILE A 16 19.82 -20.25 55.29
C ILE A 16 18.37 -19.92 54.93
N ALA A 17 17.53 -19.58 55.90
CA ALA A 17 16.16 -19.18 55.65
C ALA A 17 16.09 -17.90 54.80
N TRP A 18 16.93 -16.91 55.11
CA TRP A 18 17.04 -15.67 54.34
C TRP A 18 17.52 -15.91 52.91
N SER A 19 18.58 -16.70 52.72
CA SER A 19 19.13 -16.97 51.39
C SER A 19 18.15 -17.77 50.53
N SER A 20 17.41 -18.71 51.12
CA SER A 20 16.35 -19.46 50.43
C SER A 20 15.20 -18.55 50.00
N TRP A 21 14.75 -17.63 50.88
CA TRP A 21 13.72 -16.64 50.54
C TRP A 21 14.18 -15.68 49.43
N LEU A 22 15.41 -15.18 49.52
CA LEU A 22 16.01 -14.32 48.49
C LEU A 22 16.10 -15.03 47.14
N MET A 23 16.51 -16.29 47.13
CA MET A 23 16.63 -17.08 45.90
C MET A 23 15.27 -17.34 45.25
N ALA A 24 14.24 -17.64 46.04
CA ALA A 24 12.87 -17.77 45.54
C ALA A 24 12.34 -16.46 44.95
N SER A 25 12.57 -15.33 45.62
CA SER A 25 12.15 -14.00 45.15
C SER A 25 12.86 -13.59 43.85
N LEU A 26 14.16 -13.91 43.72
CA LEU A 26 14.91 -13.65 42.48
C LEU A 26 14.41 -14.48 41.30
N ASN A 27 14.06 -15.75 41.54
CA ASN A 27 13.53 -16.63 40.48
C ASN A 27 12.20 -16.11 39.92
N GLU A 28 11.31 -15.61 40.78
CA GLU A 28 10.02 -15.03 40.35
C GLU A 28 10.22 -13.78 39.47
N VAL A 29 11.16 -12.90 39.85
CA VAL A 29 11.48 -11.70 39.06
C VAL A 29 12.12 -12.07 37.72
N ASN A 30 12.97 -13.10 37.68
CA ASN A 30 13.57 -13.57 36.44
C ASN A 30 12.53 -14.18 35.49
N ASP A 31 11.61 -14.99 36.00
CA ASP A 31 10.50 -15.57 35.24
C ASP A 31 9.58 -14.48 34.67
N LEU A 32 9.26 -13.45 35.46
CA LEU A 32 8.49 -12.30 35.01
C LEU A 32 9.22 -11.50 33.92
N ASN A 33 10.53 -11.29 34.07
CA ASN A 33 11.33 -10.62 33.05
C ASN A 33 11.40 -11.41 31.75
N GLU A 34 11.59 -12.73 31.81
CA GLU A 34 11.61 -13.61 30.64
C GLU A 34 10.27 -13.55 29.90
N LYS A 35 9.15 -13.67 30.62
CA LYS A 35 7.81 -13.53 30.04
C LYS A 35 7.60 -12.16 29.37
N LEU A 36 7.98 -11.08 30.04
CA LEU A 36 7.89 -9.73 29.45
C LEU A 36 8.78 -9.59 28.22
N THR A 37 10.00 -10.13 28.23
CA THR A 37 10.89 -10.07 27.07
C THR A 37 10.37 -10.89 25.91
N THR A 38 9.76 -12.06 26.15
CA THR A 38 9.15 -12.86 25.09
C THR A 38 7.95 -12.15 24.47
N ASP A 39 7.05 -11.58 25.28
CA ASP A 39 5.87 -10.85 24.80
C ASP A 39 6.27 -9.59 24.04
N LEU A 40 7.26 -8.84 24.55
CA LEU A 40 7.80 -7.67 23.87
C LEU A 40 8.46 -8.04 22.54
N ASN A 41 9.22 -9.14 22.50
CA ASN A 41 9.89 -9.59 21.29
C ASN A 41 8.89 -10.06 20.21
N GLU A 42 7.80 -10.71 20.62
CA GLU A 42 6.69 -11.06 19.72
C GLU A 42 6.06 -9.78 19.14
N GLN A 43 5.75 -8.80 19.98
CA GLN A 43 5.21 -7.51 19.54
C GLN A 43 6.16 -6.75 18.62
N VAL A 44 7.47 -6.75 18.90
CA VAL A 44 8.49 -6.13 18.03
C VAL A 44 8.57 -6.84 16.69
N THR A 45 8.48 -8.17 16.67
CA THR A 45 8.48 -8.94 15.41
C THR A 45 7.25 -8.63 14.56
N ILE A 46 6.07 -8.52 15.18
CA ILE A 46 4.84 -8.10 14.49
C ILE A 46 4.98 -6.67 13.96
N ASN A 47 5.48 -5.75 14.79
CA ASN A 47 5.62 -4.34 14.42
C ASN A 47 6.60 -4.14 13.25
N THR A 48 7.75 -4.81 13.29
CA THR A 48 8.74 -4.75 12.20
C THR A 48 8.19 -5.34 10.90
N GLN A 49 7.42 -6.43 10.97
CA GLN A 49 6.75 -6.99 9.79
C GLN A 49 5.68 -6.03 9.23
N GLN A 50 4.92 -5.35 10.09
CA GLN A 50 3.95 -4.33 9.68
C GLN A 50 4.64 -3.10 9.07
N GLN A 51 5.74 -2.65 9.65
CA GLN A 51 6.56 -1.54 9.15
C GLN A 51 7.02 -1.81 7.71
N ALA A 52 7.52 -3.02 7.44
CA ALA A 52 7.97 -3.41 6.10
C ALA A 52 6.82 -3.43 5.09
N ARG A 53 5.61 -3.89 5.48
CA ARG A 53 4.42 -3.81 4.61
C ARG A 53 4.04 -2.38 4.31
N ILE A 54 4.00 -1.51 5.33
CA ILE A 54 3.66 -0.09 5.15
C ILE A 54 4.63 0.58 4.19
N GLN A 55 5.94 0.34 4.35
CA GLN A 55 6.95 0.90 3.45
C GLN A 55 6.75 0.48 2.01
N HIS A 56 6.51 -0.81 1.78
CA HIS A 56 6.26 -1.34 0.44
C HIS A 56 4.98 -0.76 -0.18
N LEU A 57 3.91 -0.62 0.61
CA LEU A 57 2.68 0.02 0.14
C LEU A 57 2.90 1.48 -0.22
N VAL A 58 3.66 2.23 0.58
CA VAL A 58 4.00 3.64 0.28
C VAL A 58 4.82 3.74 -1.02
N GLU A 59 5.75 2.81 -1.27
CA GLU A 59 6.51 2.76 -2.52
C GLU A 59 5.61 2.48 -3.72
N LEU A 60 4.70 1.50 -3.60
CA LEU A 60 3.74 1.18 -4.65
C LEU A 60 2.80 2.36 -4.94
N ASP A 61 2.28 3.00 -3.90
CA ASP A 61 1.41 4.17 -4.01
C ASP A 61 2.14 5.34 -4.68
N THR A 62 3.37 5.64 -4.25
CA THR A 62 4.15 6.75 -4.83
C THR A 62 4.45 6.54 -6.30
N LYS A 63 4.71 5.30 -6.74
CA LYS A 63 4.87 4.98 -8.16
C LYS A 63 3.59 5.27 -8.96
N HIS A 64 2.44 4.74 -8.51
CA HIS A 64 1.19 4.90 -9.25
C HIS A 64 0.64 6.32 -9.22
N ILE A 65 0.79 7.05 -8.11
CA ILE A 65 0.43 8.46 -8.03
C ILE A 65 1.26 9.29 -9.02
N ARG A 66 2.58 9.03 -9.11
CA ARG A 66 3.45 9.74 -10.07
C ARG A 66 3.05 9.46 -11.52
N GLU A 67 2.77 8.21 -11.86
CA GLU A 67 2.32 7.85 -13.21
C GLU A 67 0.98 8.51 -13.57
N LEU A 68 0.05 8.55 -12.61
CA LEU A 68 -1.26 9.17 -12.79
C LEU A 68 -1.16 10.69 -12.95
N ASP A 69 -0.35 11.36 -12.12
CA ASP A 69 -0.15 12.80 -12.18
C ASP A 69 0.50 13.23 -13.51
N ASN A 70 1.50 12.48 -13.98
CA ASN A 70 2.13 12.74 -15.27
C ASN A 70 1.13 12.60 -16.44
N ALA A 71 0.29 11.55 -16.43
CA ALA A 71 -0.73 11.36 -17.46
C ALA A 71 -1.79 12.47 -17.44
N LYS A 72 -2.18 12.93 -16.25
CA LYS A 72 -3.12 14.04 -16.08
C LYS A 72 -2.56 15.36 -16.57
N SER A 73 -1.30 15.67 -16.24
CA SER A 73 -0.59 16.86 -16.73
C SER A 73 -0.51 16.91 -18.26
N GLU A 74 -0.31 15.76 -18.92
CA GLU A 74 -0.33 15.67 -20.37
C GLU A 74 -1.72 15.99 -20.95
N ILE A 75 -2.80 15.48 -20.34
CA ILE A 75 -4.18 15.79 -20.75
C ILE A 75 -4.50 17.27 -20.55
N ASP A 76 -4.12 17.85 -19.41
CA ASP A 76 -4.37 19.27 -19.12
C ASP A 76 -3.64 20.18 -20.12
N THR A 77 -2.42 19.80 -20.51
CA THR A 77 -1.68 20.50 -21.58
C THR A 77 -2.41 20.40 -22.92
N LEU A 78 -2.89 19.21 -23.30
CA LEU A 78 -3.67 19.01 -24.52
C LEU A 78 -4.97 19.81 -24.50
N ARG A 79 -5.65 19.88 -23.35
CA ARG A 79 -6.87 20.65 -23.14
C ARG A 79 -6.64 22.13 -23.36
N SER A 80 -5.57 22.67 -22.80
CA SER A 80 -5.16 24.07 -22.99
C SER A 80 -4.84 24.38 -24.46
N ASP A 81 -4.11 23.49 -25.15
CA ASP A 81 -3.77 23.67 -26.56
C ASP A 81 -4.97 23.59 -27.50
N VAL A 82 -5.94 22.72 -27.22
CA VAL A 82 -7.19 22.62 -27.98
C VAL A 82 -8.07 23.84 -27.73
N ALA A 83 -8.22 24.27 -26.47
CA ALA A 83 -8.99 25.46 -26.12
C ALA A 83 -8.40 26.74 -26.74
N ALA A 84 -7.07 26.84 -26.81
CA ALA A 84 -6.37 27.94 -27.46
C ALA A 84 -6.35 27.83 -29.00
N GLY A 85 -6.93 26.78 -29.59
CA GLY A 85 -6.93 26.54 -31.04
C GLY A 85 -5.57 26.20 -31.63
N ARG A 86 -4.54 25.96 -30.80
CA ARG A 86 -3.18 25.59 -31.21
C ARG A 86 -3.11 24.14 -31.71
N ARG A 87 -4.01 23.28 -31.24
CA ARG A 87 -4.16 21.88 -31.69
C ARG A 87 -5.60 21.59 -32.04
N LYS A 88 -5.82 20.74 -33.05
CA LYS A 88 -7.15 20.25 -33.46
C LYS A 88 -7.33 18.80 -33.04
N LEU A 89 -8.45 18.49 -32.40
CA LEU A 89 -8.87 17.11 -32.11
C LEU A 89 -9.58 16.52 -33.32
N ARG A 90 -9.06 15.39 -33.80
CA ARG A 90 -9.61 14.62 -34.91
C ARG A 90 -9.89 13.20 -34.44
N ILE A 91 -11.10 12.72 -34.69
CA ILE A 91 -11.47 11.34 -34.41
C ILE A 91 -11.78 10.66 -35.73
N GLN A 92 -11.19 9.48 -35.92
CA GLN A 92 -11.59 8.60 -37.00
C GLN A 92 -12.91 7.96 -36.60
N ALA A 93 -14.00 8.42 -37.19
CA ALA A 93 -15.33 7.90 -36.96
C ALA A 93 -15.87 7.28 -38.25
N VAL A 94 -16.54 6.14 -38.13
CA VAL A 94 -17.37 5.59 -39.21
C VAL A 94 -18.81 5.91 -38.85
N CYS A 95 -19.36 6.96 -39.46
CA CYS A 95 -20.75 7.33 -39.25
C CYS A 95 -21.65 6.50 -40.19
N PRO A 96 -22.56 5.65 -39.66
CA PRO A 96 -23.54 4.99 -40.50
C PRO A 96 -24.52 6.05 -41.04
N VAL A 97 -24.48 6.30 -42.34
CA VAL A 97 -25.48 7.12 -43.02
C VAL A 97 -26.79 6.34 -43.04
N ARG A 98 -27.90 6.93 -42.55
CA ARG A 98 -29.24 6.36 -42.74
C ARG A 98 -29.52 6.29 -44.24
N GLU A 99 -29.79 5.09 -44.74
CA GLU A 99 -30.03 4.84 -46.16
C GLU A 99 -31.17 5.70 -46.72
N THR A 100 -30.82 6.75 -47.46
CA THR A 100 -31.52 7.07 -48.70
C THR A 100 -30.65 6.50 -49.82
N THR A 101 -31.14 5.44 -50.43
CA THR A 101 -30.60 4.71 -51.58
C THR A 101 -29.53 5.46 -52.39
N SER A 102 -28.25 5.15 -52.18
CA SER A 102 -27.31 4.92 -53.30
C SER A 102 -25.98 4.31 -52.86
N SER A 103 -25.52 3.39 -53.71
CA SER A 103 -24.17 2.85 -53.90
C SER A 103 -23.49 2.06 -52.77
N ARG A 104 -23.39 0.75 -53.03
CA ARG A 104 -22.53 -0.23 -52.37
C ARG A 104 -21.06 0.11 -52.69
N GLY A 105 -20.49 1.05 -51.92
CA GLY A 105 -19.07 1.41 -51.95
C GLY A 105 -18.50 1.36 -50.54
N MET A 106 -17.29 0.83 -50.40
CA MET A 106 -16.57 0.75 -49.13
C MET A 106 -16.46 2.17 -48.54
N VAL A 107 -17.14 2.42 -47.41
CA VAL A 107 -17.17 3.73 -46.76
C VAL A 107 -15.77 4.02 -46.22
N ASP A 108 -15.08 4.98 -46.82
CA ASP A 108 -13.79 5.47 -46.35
C ASP A 108 -14.00 6.24 -45.02
N ALA A 109 -13.14 5.98 -44.04
CA ALA A 109 -13.28 6.52 -42.70
C ALA A 109 -13.08 8.04 -42.72
N THR A 110 -14.17 8.80 -42.68
CA THR A 110 -14.13 10.26 -42.76
C THR A 110 -13.65 10.82 -41.41
N THR A 111 -12.57 11.61 -41.43
CA THR A 111 -12.04 12.22 -40.20
C THR A 111 -12.90 13.42 -39.80
N VAL A 112 -13.51 13.36 -38.62
CA VAL A 112 -14.35 14.45 -38.10
C VAL A 112 -13.47 15.37 -37.23
N GLU A 113 -13.41 16.67 -37.59
CA GLU A 113 -12.82 17.70 -36.72
C GLU A 113 -13.83 18.09 -35.63
N LEU A 114 -13.45 17.96 -34.37
CA LEU A 114 -14.29 18.38 -33.24
C LEU A 114 -14.04 19.86 -32.92
N THR A 115 -15.13 20.61 -32.75
CA THR A 115 -15.09 22.00 -32.25
C THR A 115 -14.72 22.01 -30.76
N GLY A 116 -14.25 23.15 -30.24
CA GLY A 116 -13.66 23.23 -28.89
C GLY A 116 -14.56 22.71 -27.75
N GLU A 117 -15.87 22.88 -27.86
CA GLU A 117 -16.85 22.43 -26.86
C GLU A 117 -17.01 20.90 -26.85
N THR A 118 -17.13 20.25 -28.02
CA THR A 118 -17.19 18.79 -28.14
C THR A 118 -15.83 18.13 -27.93
N GLY A 119 -14.74 18.84 -28.22
CA GLY A 119 -13.36 18.39 -27.97
C GLY A 119 -13.05 18.23 -26.47
N SER A 120 -13.64 19.07 -25.61
CA SER A 120 -13.49 18.94 -24.15
C SER A 120 -14.05 17.61 -23.64
N THR A 121 -15.25 17.21 -24.08
CA THR A 121 -15.90 15.96 -23.63
C THR A 121 -15.06 14.72 -23.91
N VAL A 122 -14.35 14.70 -25.04
CA VAL A 122 -13.47 13.58 -25.40
C VAL A 122 -12.23 13.53 -24.49
N LEU A 123 -11.70 14.69 -24.09
CA LEU A 123 -10.61 14.77 -23.13
C LEU A 123 -11.07 14.39 -21.72
N ASP A 124 -12.29 14.74 -21.32
CA ASP A 124 -12.90 14.29 -20.06
C ASP A 124 -13.03 12.77 -20.02
N ILE A 125 -13.59 12.15 -21.06
CA ILE A 125 -13.69 10.69 -21.17
C ILE A 125 -12.29 10.05 -21.12
N ARG A 126 -11.28 10.67 -21.75
CA ARG A 126 -9.90 10.16 -21.73
C ARG A 126 -9.30 10.22 -20.33
N GLU A 127 -9.55 11.30 -19.59
CA GLU A 127 -9.13 11.45 -18.19
C GLU A 127 -9.76 10.36 -17.31
N ASP A 128 -11.07 10.15 -17.43
CA ASP A 128 -11.78 9.10 -16.69
C ASP A 128 -11.21 7.70 -16.96
N ILE A 129 -10.97 7.37 -18.24
CA ILE A 129 -10.37 6.08 -18.63
C ILE A 129 -8.96 5.90 -18.05
N ILE A 130 -8.15 6.98 -18.01
CA ILE A 130 -6.80 6.92 -17.45
C ILE A 130 -6.86 6.69 -15.95
N ASN A 131 -7.75 7.39 -15.25
CA ASN A 131 -7.96 7.22 -13.81
C ASN A 131 -8.40 5.78 -13.48
N ASP A 132 -9.39 5.25 -14.22
CA ASP A 132 -9.89 3.91 -14.00
C ASP A 132 -8.84 2.83 -14.32
N ARG A 133 -8.06 3.02 -15.38
CA ARG A 133 -6.93 2.12 -15.68
C ARG A 133 -5.84 2.17 -14.61
N ALA A 134 -5.55 3.35 -14.07
CA ALA A 134 -4.59 3.49 -12.98
C ALA A 134 -5.06 2.75 -11.72
N LYS A 135 -6.33 2.91 -11.33
CA LYS A 135 -6.94 2.16 -10.22
C LYS A 135 -6.88 0.65 -10.45
N LEU A 136 -7.22 0.19 -11.64
CA LEU A 136 -7.17 -1.24 -11.97
C LEU A 136 -5.75 -1.81 -11.90
N ARG A 137 -4.75 -1.08 -12.41
CA ARG A 137 -3.33 -1.49 -12.32
C ARG A 137 -2.86 -1.52 -10.87
N TYR A 138 -3.16 -0.47 -10.11
CA TYR A 138 -2.85 -0.41 -8.68
C TYR A 138 -3.43 -1.63 -7.94
N LEU A 139 -4.71 -1.95 -8.17
CA LEU A 139 -5.36 -3.10 -7.54
C LEU A 139 -4.75 -4.44 -7.98
N GLN A 140 -4.39 -4.59 -9.26
CA GLN A 140 -3.71 -5.79 -9.74
C GLN A 140 -2.33 -5.96 -9.09
N ASP A 141 -1.53 -4.89 -9.05
CA ASP A 141 -0.21 -4.92 -8.43
C ASP A 141 -0.30 -5.12 -6.92
N TYR A 142 -1.28 -4.51 -6.25
CA TYR A 142 -1.57 -4.72 -4.83
C TYR A 142 -1.93 -6.18 -4.53
N VAL A 143 -2.81 -6.81 -5.34
CA VAL A 143 -3.18 -8.22 -5.15
C VAL A 143 -1.99 -9.14 -5.42
N ASN A 144 -1.22 -8.91 -6.49
CA ASN A 144 -0.05 -9.73 -6.80
C ASN A 144 1.01 -9.65 -5.69
N THR A 145 1.21 -8.47 -5.11
CA THR A 145 2.20 -8.24 -4.07
C THR A 145 1.74 -8.74 -2.70
N GLU A 146 0.52 -8.41 -2.26
CA GLU A 146 0.03 -8.80 -0.93
C GLU A 146 -0.51 -10.24 -0.86
N CYS A 147 -1.29 -10.68 -1.85
CA CYS A 147 -1.82 -12.05 -1.88
C CYS A 147 -0.79 -13.06 -2.38
N GLY A 148 0.06 -12.70 -3.35
CA GLY A 148 1.15 -13.56 -3.81
C GLY A 148 2.19 -13.83 -2.72
N ARG A 149 2.50 -12.84 -1.88
CA ARG A 149 3.41 -12.98 -0.73
C ARG A 149 2.84 -13.86 0.38
N LYS A 150 1.51 -14.02 0.46
CA LYS A 150 0.85 -14.91 1.41
C LYS A 150 0.91 -16.40 1.04
N ASN A 151 1.16 -16.72 -0.23
CA ASN A 151 1.21 -18.10 -0.74
C ASN A 151 2.63 -18.70 -0.74
N ASN A 152 3.67 -17.87 -0.50
CA ASN A 152 5.09 -18.25 -0.57
C ASN A 152 5.79 -18.27 0.80
N GLY A 153 5.04 -18.22 1.91
CA GLY A 153 5.54 -18.35 3.28
C GLY A 153 4.80 -19.44 4.02
#